data_AF-A0A1V5P524-F1
#
_entry.id   AF-A0A1V5P524-F1
#
_cell.length_a   1.000
_cell.length_b   1.000
_cell.length_c   1.000
_cell.angle_alpha   90.00
_cell.angle_beta   90.00
_cell.angle_gamma   90.00
#
_symmetry.space_group_name_H-M   'P 1'
#
loop_
_entity.id
_entity.type
_entity.pdbx_description
1 polymer ?
#
loop_
_entity_poly.entity_id
_entity_poly.type
_entity_poly.pdbx_seq_one_letter_code
_entity_poly.pdbx_strand_id
1 'polypeptide(L)'
;MDYLQRDAYYTGVRSGIIDADRIIYTFDLYRPEEDNQEKIVVWDKSFYNVEEYIFSRYYMYWKVYYHRTTRFYDLLFTSIVRRLRESLEKTDLDIASENLVEIILNPEPSLFQWLMLDEADLFYSIKMWGTYSKDIILKDLCERFIKRKIFKCIPDSLVHSEEKLEEVKKLLLSRGLNPEYYLLRDKASKVVYDFYTEEQERIYIMDKYTHKPCPISVLSDKVKTLAIKKTEKRYYVHPDYYEEVMRILGK
;
A
#
# COMPACT_ATOMS: atom_id res chain seq x y z
N MET A 1 -13.69 7.37 7.30
CA MET A 1 -14.79 7.63 6.34
C MET A 1 -14.40 8.70 5.33
N ASP A 2 -13.81 9.83 5.76
CA ASP A 2 -13.34 10.89 4.85
C ASP A 2 -12.39 10.41 3.74
N TYR A 3 -11.23 9.82 4.07
CA TYR A 3 -10.25 9.41 3.07
C TYR A 3 -10.83 8.49 1.99
N LEU A 4 -11.79 7.62 2.35
CA LEU A 4 -12.39 6.68 1.42
C LEU A 4 -13.17 7.42 0.33
N GLN A 5 -13.97 8.42 0.73
CA GLN A 5 -14.74 9.26 -0.19
C GLN A 5 -13.83 10.22 -0.96
N ARG A 6 -12.87 10.85 -0.26
CA ARG A 6 -11.90 11.78 -0.86
C ARG A 6 -11.10 11.08 -1.95
N ASP A 7 -10.52 9.93 -1.65
CA ASP A 7 -9.73 9.15 -2.61
C ASP A 7 -10.62 8.67 -3.76
N ALA A 8 -11.84 8.20 -3.49
CA ALA A 8 -12.79 7.81 -4.53
C ALA A 8 -13.13 8.97 -5.48
N TYR A 9 -13.28 10.18 -4.94
CA TYR A 9 -13.52 11.39 -5.70
C TYR A 9 -12.31 11.76 -6.57
N TYR A 10 -11.12 11.90 -5.98
CA TYR A 10 -9.92 12.34 -6.72
C TYR A 10 -9.38 11.28 -7.69
N THR A 11 -9.60 9.98 -7.42
CA THR A 11 -9.20 8.90 -8.34
C THR A 11 -10.28 8.55 -9.37
N GLY A 12 -11.52 8.99 -9.17
CA GLY A 12 -12.68 8.61 -9.99
C GLY A 12 -13.20 7.18 -9.74
N VAL A 13 -12.64 6.44 -8.78
CA VAL A 13 -13.09 5.09 -8.41
C VAL A 13 -14.35 5.16 -7.55
N ARG A 14 -15.52 5.22 -8.21
CA ARG A 14 -16.82 5.40 -7.54
C ARG A 14 -17.20 4.31 -6.53
N SER A 15 -16.57 3.14 -6.57
CA SER A 15 -16.79 2.06 -5.59
C SER A 15 -16.34 2.39 -4.16
N GLY A 16 -15.69 3.54 -3.92
CA GLY A 16 -15.34 4.01 -2.59
C GLY A 16 -16.27 5.08 -2.01
N ILE A 17 -17.30 5.52 -2.75
CA ILE A 17 -18.28 6.50 -2.27
C ILE A 17 -19.22 5.78 -1.30
N ILE A 18 -19.48 6.41 -0.15
CA ILE A 18 -20.33 5.88 0.92
C ILE A 18 -21.28 6.99 1.38
N ASP A 19 -22.44 6.63 1.92
CA ASP A 19 -23.31 7.57 2.63
C ASP A 19 -22.82 7.77 4.07
N ALA A 20 -21.77 8.59 4.20
CA ALA A 20 -21.15 8.85 5.49
C ALA A 20 -22.08 9.60 6.46
N ASP A 21 -22.85 10.54 5.93
CA ASP A 21 -23.77 11.36 6.73
C ASP A 21 -24.85 10.50 7.39
N ARG A 22 -25.37 9.50 6.65
CA ARG A 22 -26.34 8.56 7.20
C ARG A 22 -25.78 7.73 8.33
N ILE A 23 -24.54 7.23 8.22
CA ILE A 23 -23.89 6.47 9.29
C ILE A 23 -23.69 7.37 10.51
N ILE A 24 -23.13 8.57 10.32
CA ILE A 24 -22.83 9.52 11.41
C ILE A 24 -24.10 9.94 12.15
N TYR A 25 -25.18 10.24 11.42
CA TYR A 25 -26.48 10.58 11.99
C TYR A 25 -27.06 9.49 12.91
N THR A 26 -26.55 8.28 12.79
CA THR A 26 -27.00 7.10 13.53
C THR A 26 -25.96 6.53 14.47
N PHE A 27 -24.84 7.24 14.67
CA PHE A 27 -23.94 6.92 15.76
C PHE A 27 -24.61 7.15 17.10
N ASP A 28 -24.27 6.30 18.05
CA ASP A 28 -24.65 6.43 19.45
C ASP A 28 -23.53 5.90 20.35
N LEU A 29 -23.61 6.22 21.63
CA LEU A 29 -22.72 5.70 22.66
C LEU A 29 -23.48 4.70 23.53
N TYR A 30 -23.11 3.44 23.42
CA TYR A 30 -23.60 2.39 24.29
C TYR A 30 -22.71 2.24 25.52
N ARG A 31 -23.31 2.20 26.69
CA ARG A 31 -22.63 2.00 27.98
C ARG A 31 -23.10 0.69 28.59
N PRO A 32 -22.31 -0.39 28.52
CA PRO A 32 -22.64 -1.64 29.17
C PRO A 32 -22.61 -1.46 30.70
N GLU A 33 -23.61 -1.99 31.40
CA GLU A 33 -23.65 -1.95 32.87
C GLU A 33 -22.54 -2.78 33.53
N GLU A 34 -22.01 -3.78 32.82
CA GLU A 34 -21.08 -4.78 33.35
C GLU A 34 -19.62 -4.30 33.42
N ASP A 35 -19.14 -3.58 32.40
CA ASP A 35 -17.73 -3.19 32.27
C ASP A 35 -17.51 -1.66 32.20
N ASN A 36 -18.60 -0.88 32.11
CA ASN A 36 -18.60 0.58 31.98
C ASN A 36 -17.75 1.11 30.80
N GLN A 37 -17.39 0.26 29.83
CA GLN A 37 -16.61 0.65 28.66
C GLN A 37 -17.54 1.16 27.57
N GLU A 38 -17.47 2.46 27.29
CA GLU A 38 -18.27 3.06 26.23
C GLU A 38 -17.91 2.47 24.85
N LYS A 39 -18.94 2.09 24.10
CA LYS A 39 -18.80 1.57 22.73
C LYS A 39 -19.55 2.50 21.79
N ILE A 40 -18.88 2.90 20.71
CA ILE A 40 -19.58 3.54 19.58
C ILE A 40 -20.37 2.46 18.86
N VAL A 41 -21.67 2.73 18.69
CA VAL A 41 -22.61 1.84 18.00
C VAL A 41 -23.32 2.59 16.88
N VAL A 42 -23.89 1.86 15.93
CA VAL A 42 -24.72 2.43 14.85
C VAL A 42 -26.12 1.85 14.96
N TRP A 43 -27.17 2.68 14.94
CA TRP A 43 -28.55 2.17 14.91
C TRP A 43 -28.84 1.32 13.66
N ASP A 44 -29.60 0.25 13.84
CA ASP A 44 -30.01 -0.72 12.79
C ASP A 44 -30.53 -0.09 11.49
N LYS A 45 -31.17 1.08 11.57
CA LYS A 45 -31.66 1.86 10.41
C LYS A 45 -30.56 2.31 9.42
N SER A 46 -29.28 2.15 9.77
CA SER A 46 -28.12 2.39 8.91
C SER A 46 -27.29 1.14 8.65
N PHE A 47 -27.81 -0.05 8.98
CA PHE A 47 -27.13 -1.33 8.76
C PHE A 47 -26.57 -1.47 7.34
N TYR A 48 -27.38 -1.20 6.32
CA TYR A 48 -26.96 -1.31 4.93
C TYR A 48 -25.89 -0.28 4.54
N ASN A 49 -25.91 0.92 5.13
CA ASN A 49 -24.87 1.92 4.90
C ASN A 49 -23.53 1.47 5.51
N VAL A 50 -23.56 0.82 6.68
CA VAL A 50 -22.37 0.25 7.30
C VAL A 50 -21.84 -0.94 6.48
N GLU A 51 -22.72 -1.81 5.97
CA GLU A 51 -22.35 -2.88 5.04
C GLU A 51 -21.67 -2.31 3.78
N GLU A 52 -22.30 -1.31 3.15
CA GLU A 52 -21.75 -0.58 2.00
C GLU A 52 -20.39 0.04 2.30
N TYR A 53 -20.20 0.62 3.49
CA TYR A 53 -18.91 1.17 3.92
C TYR A 53 -17.80 0.12 3.93
N ILE A 54 -18.08 -1.07 4.48
CA ILE A 54 -17.10 -2.17 4.55
C ILE A 54 -16.75 -2.65 3.14
N PHE A 55 -17.75 -2.82 2.26
CA PHE A 55 -17.54 -3.18 0.86
C PHE A 55 -16.76 -2.12 0.09
N SER A 56 -17.08 -0.85 0.30
CA SER A 56 -16.41 0.27 -0.35
C SER A 56 -14.94 0.33 0.05
N ARG A 57 -14.65 0.12 1.34
CA ARG A 57 -13.28 -0.02 1.85
C ARG A 57 -12.57 -1.21 1.21
N TYR A 58 -13.25 -2.35 1.05
CA TYR A 58 -12.68 -3.52 0.37
C TYR A 58 -12.28 -3.21 -1.07
N TYR A 59 -13.17 -2.58 -1.84
CA TYR A 59 -12.89 -2.25 -3.23
C TYR A 59 -11.77 -1.22 -3.37
N MET A 60 -11.71 -0.21 -2.50
CA MET A 60 -10.64 0.80 -2.54
C MET A 60 -9.26 0.20 -2.29
N TYR A 61 -9.13 -0.77 -1.38
CA TYR A 61 -7.88 -1.51 -1.20
C TYR A 61 -7.40 -2.17 -2.49
N TRP A 62 -8.27 -2.89 -3.20
CA TRP A 62 -7.84 -3.64 -4.38
C TRP A 62 -7.75 -2.80 -5.66
N LYS A 63 -8.60 -1.78 -5.81
CA LYS A 63 -8.64 -0.92 -7.00
C LYS A 63 -7.63 0.24 -6.96
N VAL A 64 -7.30 0.76 -5.77
CA VAL A 64 -6.47 1.96 -5.61
C VAL A 64 -5.20 1.63 -4.83
N TYR A 65 -5.33 1.25 -3.56
CA TYR A 65 -4.16 1.16 -2.65
C TYR A 65 -3.20 0.02 -3.02
N TYR A 66 -3.73 -1.11 -3.48
CA TYR A 66 -2.97 -2.26 -3.94
C TYR A 66 -2.99 -2.42 -5.46
N HIS A 67 -3.32 -1.35 -6.17
CA HIS A 67 -3.17 -1.34 -7.62
C HIS A 67 -1.69 -1.59 -7.97
N ARG A 68 -1.45 -2.53 -8.90
CA ARG A 68 -0.10 -2.98 -9.29
C ARG A 68 0.86 -1.82 -9.61
N THR A 69 0.36 -0.75 -10.22
CA THR A 69 1.21 0.40 -10.56
C THR A 69 1.58 1.21 -9.32
N THR A 70 0.63 1.45 -8.40
CA THR A 70 0.91 2.14 -7.12
C THR A 70 1.96 1.38 -6.32
N ARG A 71 1.76 0.06 -6.18
CA ARG A 71 2.69 -0.84 -5.48
C ARG A 71 4.07 -0.87 -6.13
N PHE A 72 4.15 -0.79 -7.45
CA PHE A 72 5.43 -0.64 -8.13
C PHE A 72 6.15 0.66 -7.73
N TYR A 73 5.45 1.80 -7.64
CA TYR A 73 6.09 3.06 -7.20
C TYR A 73 6.57 3.01 -5.75
N ASP A 74 5.81 2.37 -4.85
CA ASP A 74 6.25 2.14 -3.47
C ASP A 74 7.56 1.35 -3.44
N LEU A 75 7.63 0.26 -4.22
CA LEU A 75 8.83 -0.58 -4.32
C LEU A 75 9.99 0.16 -4.99
N LEU A 76 9.74 0.90 -6.07
CA LEU A 76 10.74 1.69 -6.77
C LEU A 76 11.34 2.75 -5.83
N PHE A 77 10.51 3.45 -5.07
CA PHE A 77 10.97 4.43 -4.08
C PHE A 77 11.78 3.76 -2.97
N THR A 78 11.30 2.62 -2.45
CA THR A 78 12.06 1.82 -1.47
C THR A 78 13.42 1.40 -2.01
N SER A 79 13.48 1.00 -3.28
CA SER A 79 14.72 0.66 -3.97
C SER A 79 15.65 1.85 -4.12
N ILE A 80 15.15 3.05 -4.44
CA ILE A 80 15.95 4.30 -4.50
C ILE A 80 16.58 4.57 -3.12
N VAL A 81 15.77 4.56 -2.05
CA VAL A 81 16.25 4.82 -0.69
C VAL A 81 17.26 3.76 -0.24
N ARG A 82 17.01 2.49 -0.54
CA ARG A 82 17.95 1.40 -0.24
C ARG A 82 19.27 1.58 -1.00
N ARG A 83 19.20 1.89 -2.31
CA ARG A 83 20.40 2.08 -3.13
C ARG A 83 21.23 3.25 -2.65
N LEU A 84 20.56 4.34 -2.28
CA LEU A 84 21.20 5.49 -1.67
C LEU A 84 21.95 5.06 -0.41
N ARG A 85 21.32 4.33 0.52
CA ARG A 85 21.98 3.85 1.74
C ARG A 85 23.17 2.92 1.51
N GLU A 86 23.14 2.10 0.46
CA GLU A 86 24.24 1.19 0.10
C GLU A 86 25.41 1.91 -0.58
N SER A 87 25.10 2.94 -1.38
CA SER A 87 26.06 3.65 -2.23
C SER A 87 26.11 5.13 -1.90
N LEU A 88 26.08 5.45 -0.60
CA LEU A 88 26.20 6.81 -0.05
C LEU A 88 27.57 7.41 -0.40
N GLU A 89 27.74 7.83 -1.66
CA GLU A 89 28.88 8.62 -2.08
C GLU A 89 28.60 10.08 -1.75
N LYS A 90 29.65 10.80 -1.30
CA LYS A 90 29.55 12.23 -1.00
C LYS A 90 28.94 13.02 -2.17
N THR A 91 29.27 12.64 -3.40
CA THR A 91 28.78 13.30 -4.61
C THR A 91 27.29 13.16 -4.86
N ASP A 92 26.65 12.08 -4.40
CA ASP A 92 25.19 11.92 -4.53
C ASP A 92 24.43 12.67 -3.44
N LEU A 93 25.04 12.84 -2.26
CA LEU A 93 24.49 13.69 -1.20
C LEU A 93 24.60 15.17 -1.54
N ASP A 94 25.73 15.60 -2.13
CA ASP A 94 25.99 17.00 -2.47
C ASP A 94 24.98 17.58 -3.48
N ILE A 95 24.26 16.74 -4.22
CA ILE A 95 23.27 17.16 -5.23
C ILE A 95 21.81 16.98 -4.78
N ALA A 96 21.57 16.48 -3.57
CA ALA A 96 20.23 16.30 -3.00
C ALA A 96 19.78 17.55 -2.21
N SER A 97 18.52 17.58 -1.76
CA SER A 97 18.07 18.60 -0.81
C SER A 97 18.77 18.40 0.54
N GLU A 98 19.22 19.49 1.15
CA GLU A 98 19.85 19.49 2.47
C GLU A 98 18.94 18.86 3.53
N ASN A 99 17.64 19.21 3.53
CA ASN A 99 16.66 18.65 4.48
C ASN A 99 16.60 17.12 4.38
N LEU A 100 16.60 16.59 3.16
CA LEU A 100 16.56 15.15 2.93
C LEU A 100 17.87 14.48 3.34
N VAL A 101 19.01 15.09 3.02
CA VAL A 101 20.34 14.60 3.42
C VAL A 101 20.45 14.51 4.94
N GLU A 102 20.00 15.54 5.67
CA GLU A 102 19.99 15.52 7.14
C GLU A 102 19.17 14.34 7.68
N ILE A 103 18.01 14.08 7.10
CA ILE A 103 17.14 12.96 7.50
C ILE A 103 17.77 11.60 7.18
N ILE A 104 18.46 11.47 6.03
CA ILE A 104 19.11 10.21 5.64
C ILE A 104 20.31 9.89 6.53
N LEU A 105 21.11 10.90 6.87
CA LEU A 105 22.34 10.72 7.64
C LEU A 105 22.10 10.63 9.15
N ASN A 106 20.96 11.13 9.63
CA ASN A 106 20.62 11.12 11.05
C ASN A 106 19.61 10.02 11.39
N PRO A 107 19.97 8.98 12.18
CA PRO A 107 19.03 7.95 12.61
C PRO A 107 17.92 8.47 13.54
N GLU A 108 18.12 9.63 14.17
CA GLU A 108 17.13 10.27 15.07
C GLU A 108 17.03 11.78 14.76
N PRO A 109 16.33 12.17 13.69
CA PRO A 109 16.15 13.58 13.37
C PRO A 109 15.33 14.29 14.43
N SER A 110 15.69 15.55 14.71
CA SER A 110 14.86 16.39 15.56
C SER A 110 13.48 16.62 14.93
N LEU A 111 12.48 16.99 15.74
CA LEU A 111 11.16 17.34 15.24
C LEU A 111 11.23 18.45 14.18
N PHE A 112 12.11 19.44 14.37
CA PHE A 112 12.29 20.51 13.40
C PHE A 112 12.77 19.96 12.05
N GLN A 113 13.81 19.13 12.04
CA GLN A 113 14.32 18.50 10.81
C GLN A 113 13.23 17.66 10.11
N TRP A 114 12.45 16.91 10.88
CA TRP A 114 11.34 16.13 10.33
C TRP A 114 10.26 17.00 9.69
N LEU A 115 9.92 18.14 10.31
CA LEU A 115 8.91 19.08 9.78
C LEU A 115 9.39 19.89 8.58
N MET A 116 10.71 20.00 8.38
CA MET A 116 11.29 20.68 7.22
C MET A 116 11.29 19.82 5.96
N LEU A 117 11.11 18.50 6.09
CA LEU A 117 11.07 17.59 4.95
C LEU A 117 9.66 17.52 4.33
N ASP A 118 9.56 17.75 3.03
CA ASP A 118 8.32 17.55 2.27
C ASP A 118 8.54 16.83 0.92
N GLU A 119 7.46 16.69 0.13
CA GLU A 119 7.55 16.04 -1.18
C GLU A 119 8.42 16.82 -2.17
N ALA A 120 8.56 18.14 -2.04
CA ALA A 120 9.38 18.95 -2.94
C ALA A 120 10.87 18.60 -2.77
N ASP A 121 11.34 18.39 -1.54
CA ASP A 121 12.69 17.91 -1.24
C ASP A 121 12.98 16.56 -1.89
N LEU A 122 12.01 15.63 -1.77
CA LEU A 122 12.09 14.30 -2.36
C LEU A 122 12.13 14.38 -3.89
N PHE A 123 11.19 15.11 -4.51
CA PHE A 123 11.12 15.24 -5.97
C PHE A 123 12.35 15.97 -6.54
N TYR A 124 12.86 16.98 -5.86
CA TYR A 124 14.10 17.65 -6.24
C TYR A 124 15.26 16.65 -6.25
N SER A 125 15.47 15.94 -5.14
CA SER A 125 16.59 15.00 -4.99
C SER A 125 16.52 13.86 -6.01
N ILE A 126 15.33 13.28 -6.24
CA ILE A 126 15.12 12.26 -7.27
C ILE A 126 15.45 12.81 -8.68
N LYS A 127 15.07 14.05 -9.01
CA LYS A 127 15.43 14.70 -10.29
C LYS A 127 16.93 14.85 -10.44
N MET A 128 17.61 15.28 -9.38
CA MET A 128 19.06 15.47 -9.39
C MET A 128 19.79 14.14 -9.56
N TRP A 129 19.43 13.11 -8.79
CA TRP A 129 20.02 11.78 -8.92
C TRP A 129 19.74 11.15 -10.29
N GLY A 130 18.50 11.24 -10.79
CA GLY A 130 18.15 10.73 -12.12
C GLY A 130 18.90 11.42 -13.27
N THR A 131 19.42 12.62 -13.06
CA THR A 131 20.12 13.37 -14.12
C THR A 131 21.64 13.22 -13.99
N TYR A 132 22.17 13.40 -12.78
CA TYR A 132 23.58 13.65 -12.55
C TYR A 132 24.30 12.58 -11.72
N SER A 133 23.59 11.64 -11.09
CA SER A 133 24.24 10.58 -10.31
C SER A 133 25.19 9.75 -11.17
N LYS A 134 26.34 9.39 -10.61
CA LYS A 134 27.31 8.48 -11.24
C LYS A 134 26.96 7.02 -11.00
N ASP A 135 26.16 6.74 -9.98
CA ASP A 135 25.62 5.41 -9.74
C ASP A 135 24.55 5.09 -10.79
N ILE A 136 24.89 4.18 -11.69
CA ILE A 136 24.04 3.79 -12.83
C ILE A 136 22.69 3.22 -12.35
N ILE A 137 22.67 2.50 -11.23
CA ILE A 137 21.44 1.92 -10.67
C ILE A 137 20.59 3.03 -10.07
N LEU A 138 21.16 3.87 -9.20
CA LEU A 138 20.42 4.97 -8.58
C LEU A 138 19.84 5.91 -9.64
N LYS A 139 20.66 6.26 -10.64
CA LYS A 139 20.27 7.08 -11.78
C LYS A 139 19.09 6.46 -12.53
N ASP A 140 19.18 5.19 -12.94
CA ASP A 140 18.10 4.51 -13.68
C ASP A 140 16.80 4.46 -12.86
N LEU A 141 16.86 4.09 -11.59
CA LEU A 141 15.67 4.02 -10.72
C LEU A 141 15.00 5.39 -10.58
N CYS A 142 15.78 6.45 -10.36
CA CYS A 142 15.27 7.82 -10.27
C CYS A 142 14.71 8.31 -11.61
N GLU A 143 15.39 8.05 -12.73
CA GLU A 143 14.87 8.36 -14.07
C GLU A 143 13.52 7.68 -14.33
N ARG A 144 13.37 6.40 -13.92
CA ARG A 144 12.11 5.67 -14.06
C ARG A 144 10.99 6.29 -13.25
N PHE A 145 11.30 6.73 -12.04
CA PHE A 145 10.34 7.39 -11.16
C PHE A 145 9.78 8.65 -11.82
N ILE A 146 10.66 9.51 -12.36
CA ILE A 146 10.28 10.78 -13.01
C ILE A 146 9.59 10.55 -14.35
N LYS A 147 10.15 9.71 -15.22
CA LYS A 147 9.67 9.47 -16.58
C LYS A 147 8.52 8.45 -16.64
N ARG A 148 8.03 8.02 -15.48
CA ARG A 148 6.96 7.05 -15.32
C ARG A 148 7.21 5.70 -16.03
N LYS A 149 8.46 5.23 -16.07
CA LYS A 149 8.87 4.00 -16.78
C LYS A 149 8.72 2.77 -15.87
N ILE A 150 7.55 2.14 -15.95
CA ILE A 150 7.13 1.08 -15.03
C ILE A 150 7.70 -0.29 -15.44
N PHE A 151 8.10 -1.10 -14.45
CA PHE A 151 8.43 -2.51 -14.67
C PHE A 151 7.19 -3.34 -15.00
N LYS A 152 7.38 -4.42 -15.75
CA LYS A 152 6.29 -5.32 -16.12
C LYS A 152 5.91 -6.19 -14.92
N CYS A 153 4.62 -6.20 -14.61
CA CYS A 153 4.05 -6.96 -13.51
C CYS A 153 3.81 -8.41 -13.93
N ILE A 154 4.24 -9.35 -13.10
CA ILE A 154 4.05 -10.80 -13.22
C ILE A 154 3.25 -11.26 -11.99
N PRO A 155 2.06 -11.85 -12.16
CA PRO A 155 1.31 -12.42 -11.04
C PRO A 155 2.02 -13.67 -10.49
N ASP A 156 1.96 -13.86 -9.18
CA ASP A 156 2.55 -15.02 -8.47
C ASP A 156 2.06 -16.37 -8.99
N SER A 157 0.85 -16.43 -9.57
CA SER A 157 0.31 -17.64 -10.19
C SER A 157 1.12 -18.16 -11.39
N LEU A 158 2.05 -17.36 -11.94
CA LEU A 158 2.98 -17.78 -13.00
C LEU A 158 4.36 -18.16 -12.47
N VAL A 159 4.62 -17.91 -11.19
CA VAL A 159 5.88 -18.23 -10.53
C VAL A 159 5.67 -19.55 -9.79
N HIS A 160 5.94 -20.65 -10.49
CA HIS A 160 5.63 -22.00 -10.03
C HIS A 160 6.68 -22.62 -9.10
N SER A 161 7.90 -22.06 -9.06
CA SER A 161 8.98 -22.55 -8.20
C SER A 161 10.04 -21.48 -7.94
N GLU A 162 10.72 -21.61 -6.80
CA GLU A 162 11.87 -20.77 -6.45
C GLU A 162 13.08 -21.03 -7.37
N GLU A 163 13.17 -22.22 -7.95
CA GLU A 163 14.18 -22.57 -8.97
C GLU A 163 14.06 -21.68 -10.21
N LYS A 164 12.83 -21.49 -10.73
CA LYS A 164 12.58 -20.58 -11.86
C LYS A 164 12.93 -19.13 -11.53
N LEU A 165 12.66 -18.69 -10.30
CA LEU A 165 13.08 -17.34 -9.87
C LEU A 165 14.60 -17.21 -9.86
N GLU A 166 15.32 -18.26 -9.47
CA GLU A 166 16.78 -18.26 -9.48
C GLU A 166 17.34 -18.23 -10.91
N GLU A 167 16.70 -18.91 -11.87
CA GLU A 167 17.01 -18.78 -13.29
C GLU A 167 16.79 -17.36 -13.81
N VAL A 168 15.69 -16.71 -13.40
CA VAL A 168 15.42 -15.29 -13.74
C VAL A 168 16.51 -14.38 -13.17
N LYS A 169 16.94 -14.60 -11.92
CA LYS A 169 18.05 -13.82 -11.33
C LYS A 169 19.35 -14.02 -12.11
N LYS A 170 19.68 -15.26 -12.49
CA LYS A 170 20.86 -15.57 -13.31
C LYS A 170 20.79 -14.90 -14.68
N LEU A 171 19.62 -14.89 -15.32
CA LEU A 171 19.38 -14.16 -16.56
C LEU A 171 19.70 -12.67 -16.36
N LEU A 172 19.09 -12.01 -15.37
CA LEU A 172 19.32 -10.59 -15.11
C LEU A 172 20.80 -10.27 -14.84
N LEU A 173 21.47 -11.09 -14.04
CA LEU A 173 22.91 -10.94 -13.76
C LEU A 173 23.76 -11.05 -15.03
N SER A 174 23.47 -12.00 -15.91
CA SER A 174 24.19 -12.14 -17.18
C SER A 174 23.99 -10.95 -18.13
N ARG A 175 22.94 -10.15 -17.91
CA ARG A 175 22.64 -8.90 -18.62
C ARG A 175 23.15 -7.65 -17.90
N GLY A 176 23.90 -7.81 -16.82
CA GLY A 176 24.44 -6.70 -16.02
C GLY A 176 23.40 -6.00 -15.13
N LEU A 177 22.22 -6.61 -14.92
CA LEU A 177 21.20 -6.08 -14.02
C LEU A 177 21.26 -6.78 -12.66
N ASN A 178 21.42 -6.00 -11.60
CA ASN A 178 21.36 -6.52 -10.23
C ASN A 178 19.91 -6.92 -9.87
N PRO A 179 19.61 -8.21 -9.63
CA PRO A 179 18.24 -8.66 -9.37
C PRO A 179 17.59 -8.00 -8.16
N GLU A 180 18.37 -7.53 -7.18
CA GLU A 180 17.84 -6.79 -6.03
C GLU A 180 17.05 -5.55 -6.44
N TYR A 181 17.44 -4.90 -7.54
CA TYR A 181 16.85 -3.65 -8.04
C TYR A 181 15.98 -3.85 -9.28
N TYR A 182 16.18 -4.94 -10.01
CA TYR A 182 15.53 -5.19 -11.31
C TYR A 182 14.55 -6.38 -11.30
N LEU A 183 14.42 -7.08 -10.18
CA LEU A 183 13.39 -8.09 -9.90
C LEU A 183 12.72 -7.79 -8.55
N LEU A 184 11.72 -6.91 -8.56
CA LEU A 184 11.06 -6.46 -7.33
C LEU A 184 9.94 -7.44 -6.95
N ARG A 185 9.84 -7.75 -5.65
CA ARG A 185 8.78 -8.60 -5.10
C ARG A 185 7.80 -7.76 -4.28
N ASP A 186 6.52 -7.87 -4.59
CA ASP A 186 5.42 -7.29 -3.81
C ASP A 186 4.61 -8.39 -3.15
N LYS A 187 4.22 -8.15 -1.90
CA LYS A 187 3.25 -8.96 -1.17
C LYS A 187 2.27 -8.00 -0.51
N ALA A 188 1.14 -7.77 -1.18
CA ALA A 188 0.05 -7.00 -0.63
C ALA A 188 -0.93 -7.93 0.07
N SER A 189 -1.12 -7.76 1.37
CA SER A 189 -2.10 -8.53 2.14
C SER A 189 -2.91 -7.61 3.03
N LYS A 190 -4.24 -7.69 2.94
CA LYS A 190 -5.14 -6.96 3.84
C LYS A 190 -6.29 -7.84 4.26
N VAL A 191 -6.57 -7.80 5.56
CA VAL A 191 -7.89 -8.13 6.09
C VAL A 191 -8.62 -6.80 6.18
N VAL A 192 -9.66 -6.62 5.37
CA VAL A 192 -10.36 -5.34 5.27
C VAL A 192 -11.23 -5.09 6.50
N TYR A 193 -11.79 -6.16 7.04
CA TYR A 193 -12.49 -6.20 8.31
C TYR A 193 -12.05 -7.48 9.03
N ASP A 194 -11.15 -7.34 10.00
CA ASP A 194 -10.64 -8.46 10.79
C ASP A 194 -11.47 -8.57 12.07
N PHE A 195 -12.25 -9.64 12.18
CA PHE A 195 -12.98 -10.00 13.39
C PHE A 195 -12.56 -11.37 13.95
N TYR A 196 -11.50 -11.98 13.38
CA TYR A 196 -10.99 -13.29 13.81
C TYR A 196 -9.77 -13.17 14.72
N THR A 197 -9.09 -12.01 14.76
CA THR A 197 -8.19 -11.70 15.87
C THR A 197 -9.02 -11.40 17.11
N GLU A 198 -8.73 -12.09 18.21
CA GLU A 198 -9.47 -12.10 19.48
C GLU A 198 -9.61 -10.71 20.17
N GLU A 199 -9.07 -9.65 19.57
CA GLU A 199 -9.19 -8.27 20.04
C GLU A 199 -10.17 -7.45 19.17
N GLN A 200 -11.44 -7.62 19.55
CA GLN A 200 -12.60 -6.75 19.34
C GLN A 200 -13.16 -6.66 17.92
N GLU A 201 -14.33 -7.26 17.73
CA GLU A 201 -15.30 -6.78 16.74
C GLU A 201 -15.51 -5.28 16.94
N ARG A 202 -15.30 -4.50 15.87
CA ARG A 202 -15.15 -3.04 15.95
C ARG A 202 -16.40 -2.26 15.58
N ILE A 203 -17.37 -2.92 14.97
CA ILE A 203 -18.58 -2.29 14.46
C ILE A 203 -19.80 -3.03 15.01
N TYR A 204 -20.51 -2.35 15.89
CA TYR A 204 -21.73 -2.84 16.51
C TYR A 204 -22.93 -2.12 15.95
N ILE A 205 -23.98 -2.89 15.69
CA ILE A 205 -25.29 -2.41 15.27
C ILE A 205 -26.22 -2.50 16.48
N MET A 206 -26.79 -1.37 16.88
CA MET A 206 -27.78 -1.31 17.94
C MET A 206 -29.12 -1.84 17.43
N ASP A 207 -29.60 -2.92 18.04
CA ASP A 207 -30.93 -3.46 17.74
C ASP A 207 -32.02 -2.57 18.34
N LYS A 208 -32.98 -2.16 17.51
CA LYS A 208 -34.04 -1.21 17.90
C LYS A 208 -35.05 -1.73 18.92
N TYR A 209 -35.13 -3.05 19.14
CA TYR A 209 -36.13 -3.65 20.03
C TYR A 209 -35.52 -4.01 21.37
N THR A 210 -34.34 -4.63 21.34
CA THR A 210 -33.62 -5.11 22.53
C THR A 210 -32.72 -4.04 23.13
N HIS A 211 -32.38 -2.99 22.36
CA HIS A 211 -31.41 -1.96 22.76
C HIS A 211 -30.05 -2.54 23.16
N LYS A 212 -29.68 -3.68 22.55
CA LYS A 212 -28.39 -4.33 22.74
C LYS A 212 -27.55 -4.22 21.47
N PRO A 213 -26.24 -3.95 21.58
CA PRO A 213 -25.34 -3.98 20.44
C PRO A 213 -25.13 -5.40 19.95
N CYS A 214 -25.23 -5.60 18.65
CA CYS A 214 -24.88 -6.84 17.98
C CYS A 214 -23.77 -6.56 16.94
N PRO A 215 -22.70 -7.36 16.91
CA PRO A 215 -21.64 -7.21 15.91
C PRO A 215 -22.15 -7.37 14.48
N ILE A 216 -21.70 -6.52 13.56
CA ILE A 216 -22.14 -6.60 12.16
C ILE A 216 -21.80 -7.93 11.47
N SER A 217 -20.72 -8.59 11.90
CA SER A 217 -20.29 -9.92 11.44
C SER A 217 -21.30 -11.04 11.75
N VAL A 218 -22.09 -10.87 12.82
CA VAL A 218 -23.18 -11.79 13.18
C VAL A 218 -24.42 -11.52 12.33
N LEU A 219 -24.64 -10.26 11.95
CA LEU A 219 -25.82 -9.83 11.21
C LEU A 219 -25.69 -9.93 9.68
N SER A 220 -24.47 -9.94 9.14
CA SER A 220 -24.20 -9.94 7.69
C SER A 220 -23.22 -11.06 7.29
N ASP A 221 -23.75 -12.14 6.70
CA ASP A 221 -22.94 -13.20 6.10
C ASP A 221 -21.98 -12.66 5.03
N LYS A 222 -22.41 -11.62 4.30
CA LYS A 222 -21.59 -10.95 3.30
C LYS A 222 -20.34 -10.31 3.92
N VAL A 223 -20.51 -9.52 5.00
CA VAL A 223 -19.38 -8.94 5.74
C VAL A 223 -18.48 -10.04 6.29
N LYS A 224 -19.08 -11.14 6.76
CA LYS A 224 -18.34 -12.30 7.27
C LYS A 224 -17.38 -12.89 6.22
N THR A 225 -17.80 -13.00 4.96
CA THR A 225 -16.92 -13.49 3.88
C THR A 225 -15.72 -12.58 3.59
N LEU A 226 -15.80 -11.29 3.91
CA LEU A 226 -14.72 -10.32 3.66
C LEU A 226 -13.59 -10.36 4.69
N ALA A 227 -13.75 -11.07 5.80
CA ALA A 227 -12.69 -11.26 6.78
C ALA A 227 -11.66 -12.32 6.40
N ILE A 228 -11.85 -12.99 5.26
CA ILE A 228 -10.82 -13.85 4.71
C ILE A 228 -9.66 -12.96 4.25
N LYS A 229 -8.47 -13.23 4.79
CA LYS A 229 -7.24 -12.53 4.39
C LYS A 229 -6.94 -12.78 2.91
N LYS A 230 -7.23 -11.78 2.08
CA LYS A 230 -6.80 -11.81 0.68
C LYS A 230 -5.36 -11.31 0.58
N THR A 231 -4.52 -12.12 -0.06
CA THR A 231 -3.10 -11.82 -0.33
C THR A 231 -2.86 -11.89 -1.82
N GLU A 232 -2.29 -10.84 -2.40
CA GLU A 232 -1.81 -10.81 -3.77
C GLU A 232 -0.29 -10.67 -3.73
N LYS A 233 0.39 -11.63 -4.34
CA LYS A 233 1.83 -11.58 -4.57
C LYS A 233 2.08 -11.26 -6.03
N ARG A 234 3.08 -10.41 -6.29
CA ARG A 234 3.46 -9.97 -7.62
C ARG A 234 4.97 -9.83 -7.70
N TYR A 235 5.49 -10.02 -8.89
CA TYR A 235 6.87 -9.75 -9.24
C TYR A 235 6.89 -8.64 -10.29
N TYR A 236 7.89 -7.78 -10.27
CA TYR A 236 8.08 -6.73 -11.26
C TYR A 236 9.47 -6.87 -11.85
N VAL A 237 9.53 -6.95 -13.19
CA VAL A 237 10.80 -7.09 -13.91
C VAL A 237 11.00 -5.97 -14.91
N HIS A 238 12.26 -5.66 -15.16
CA HIS A 238 12.66 -4.73 -16.20
C HIS A 238 11.96 -5.03 -17.55
N PRO A 239 11.33 -4.05 -18.22
CA PRO A 239 10.51 -4.28 -19.41
C PRO A 239 11.21 -5.00 -20.55
N ASP A 240 12.48 -4.68 -20.81
CA ASP A 240 13.24 -5.23 -21.94
C ASP A 240 13.48 -6.75 -21.83
N TYR A 241 13.42 -7.30 -20.61
CA TYR A 241 13.65 -8.72 -20.34
C TYR A 241 12.37 -9.48 -20.02
N TYR A 242 11.20 -8.82 -20.13
CA TYR A 242 9.91 -9.42 -19.78
C TYR A 242 9.63 -10.70 -20.57
N GLU A 243 9.81 -10.68 -21.90
CA GLU A 243 9.52 -11.84 -22.76
C GLU A 243 10.45 -13.04 -22.45
N GLU A 244 11.74 -12.78 -22.20
CA GLU A 244 12.68 -13.84 -21.82
C GLU A 244 12.33 -14.44 -20.44
N VAL A 245 11.93 -13.59 -19.50
CA VAL A 245 11.47 -14.04 -18.18
C VAL A 245 10.19 -14.86 -18.28
N MET A 246 9.23 -14.46 -19.13
CA MET A 246 8.01 -15.24 -19.34
C MET A 246 8.31 -16.64 -19.90
N ARG A 247 9.30 -16.78 -20.79
CA ARG A 247 9.77 -18.10 -21.30
C ARG A 247 10.32 -18.98 -20.19
N ILE A 248 11.16 -18.44 -19.30
CA ILE A 248 11.66 -19.16 -18.12
C ILE A 248 10.51 -19.60 -17.21
N LEU A 249 9.52 -18.73 -17.02
CA LEU A 249 8.35 -19.03 -16.22
C LEU A 249 7.42 -20.07 -16.89
N GLY A 250 7.63 -20.39 -18.16
CA GLY A 250 6.92 -21.44 -18.90
C GLY A 250 5.77 -20.93 -19.76
N LYS A 251 5.90 -19.74 -20.35
CA LYS A 251 4.96 -19.14 -21.30
C LYS A 251 5.62 -18.60 -22.55
#